data_AF-A0A7W8XUE7-F1
#
_entry.id   AF-A0A7W8XUE7-F1
#
_cell.length_a   1.000
_cell.length_b   1.000
_cell.length_c   1.000
_cell.angle_alpha   90.00
_cell.angle_beta   90.00
_cell.angle_gamma   90.00
#
_symmetry.space_group_name_H-M   'P 1'
#
loop_
_entity.id
_entity.type
_entity.pdbx_description
1 polymer ?
#
loop_
_entity_poly.entity_id
_entity_poly.type
_entity_poly.pdbx_seq_one_letter_code
_entity_poly.pdbx_strand_id
1 'polypeptide(L)'
;MGRFSITGIFRKKPCRSRKPIRPACRNIDRLGYRGSNDRSGRKISISHIGFLTAGNYPDDDPLSGLEQTLQQLQYGEELGFDSAWVRQRHLEPGISSGSAFLAAATQRTSRIQLGTAVISIGYESPYRLAEDLATVDVLSRGRLNIVVSAGRPLHADLIASLVFDGDWTGNDFSHDRVLRFADNLRGTHLGDEQTFIKTPVGPIRPRLQPYATGLIDRIWYGGGSQRSAEWQAATASTC
;
A
#
# COMPACT_ATOMS: atom_id res chain seq x y z
N MET A 1 15.94 31.03 40.80
CA MET A 1 15.40 30.23 39.68
C MET A 1 13.90 30.45 39.63
N GLY A 2 13.44 31.17 38.59
CA GLY A 2 12.10 31.76 38.50
C GLY A 2 11.00 30.74 38.28
N ARG A 3 9.89 30.90 39.01
CA ARG A 3 8.59 30.29 38.72
C ARG A 3 7.91 31.12 37.63
N PHE A 4 7.53 30.49 36.53
CA PHE A 4 6.59 31.05 35.56
C PHE A 4 5.29 30.24 35.58
N SER A 5 4.24 30.90 36.08
CA SER A 5 2.84 30.52 35.94
C SER A 5 2.31 31.18 34.67
N ILE A 6 1.65 30.43 33.79
CA ILE A 6 0.84 30.99 32.70
C ILE A 6 -0.52 30.28 32.69
N THR A 7 -1.46 30.92 33.36
CA THR A 7 -2.90 30.74 33.21
C THR A 7 -3.32 31.34 31.87
N GLY A 8 -3.71 30.50 30.91
CA GLY A 8 -4.14 30.92 29.56
C GLY A 8 -5.55 30.44 29.25
N ILE A 9 -6.53 31.29 29.51
CA ILE A 9 -7.95 31.10 29.22
C ILE A 9 -8.16 31.18 27.69
N PHE A 10 -8.49 30.06 27.04
CA PHE A 10 -9.00 30.07 25.67
C PHE A 10 -10.51 29.78 25.65
N ARG A 11 -11.28 30.84 25.35
CA ARG A 11 -12.73 30.79 25.12
C ARG A 11 -13.07 29.85 23.96
N LYS A 12 -13.92 28.84 24.21
CA LYS A 12 -14.57 28.02 23.18
C LYS A 12 -15.44 28.91 22.27
N LYS A 13 -15.17 28.91 20.96
CA LYS A 13 -16.13 29.35 19.94
C LYS A 13 -17.02 28.17 19.53
N PRO A 14 -18.33 28.34 19.32
CA PRO A 14 -19.21 27.24 18.96
C PRO A 14 -18.98 26.78 17.52
N CYS A 15 -18.96 25.46 17.34
CA CYS A 15 -18.80 24.78 16.06
C CYS A 15 -20.04 25.06 15.18
N ARG A 16 -19.88 25.80 14.09
CA ARG A 16 -20.92 25.91 13.04
C ARG A 16 -20.88 24.63 12.19
N SER A 17 -22.03 23.94 12.11
CA SER A 17 -22.27 22.74 11.31
C SER A 17 -21.85 22.96 9.85
N ARG A 18 -20.81 22.24 9.39
CA ARG A 18 -20.48 22.15 7.97
C ARG A 18 -21.38 21.10 7.33
N LYS A 19 -22.24 21.53 6.37
CA LYS A 19 -22.99 20.62 5.50
C LYS A 19 -22.02 19.75 4.69
N PRO A 20 -22.40 18.50 4.35
CA PRO A 20 -21.56 17.62 3.55
C PRO A 20 -21.33 18.22 2.16
N ILE A 21 -20.06 18.36 1.78
CA ILE A 21 -19.63 18.75 0.44
C ILE A 21 -19.94 17.54 -0.47
N ARG A 22 -20.94 17.69 -1.34
CA ARG A 22 -21.15 16.73 -2.44
C ARG A 22 -19.91 16.79 -3.35
N PRO A 23 -19.30 15.66 -3.75
CA PRO A 23 -18.19 15.69 -4.69
C PRO A 23 -18.71 16.28 -6.01
N ALA A 24 -18.10 17.36 -6.46
CA ALA A 24 -18.45 17.98 -7.72
C ALA A 24 -18.19 16.98 -8.86
N CYS A 25 -19.23 16.67 -9.64
CA CYS A 25 -19.08 15.95 -10.89
C CYS A 25 -18.17 16.75 -11.85
N ARG A 26 -17.04 16.11 -12.18
CA ARG A 26 -16.22 16.14 -13.41
C ARG A 26 -16.35 17.38 -14.31
N ASN A 27 -15.26 18.15 -14.41
CA ASN A 27 -14.96 19.00 -15.58
C ASN A 27 -13.69 18.48 -16.27
N ILE A 28 -13.81 17.35 -16.97
CA ILE A 28 -12.78 16.79 -17.86
C ILE A 28 -12.67 17.60 -19.17
N ASP A 29 -13.64 18.49 -19.44
CA ASP A 29 -13.77 19.24 -20.69
C ASP A 29 -12.61 20.23 -20.95
N ARG A 30 -11.80 20.57 -19.95
CA ARG A 30 -10.64 21.48 -20.14
C ARG A 30 -9.50 20.88 -20.99
N LEU A 31 -9.44 19.56 -21.15
CA LEU A 31 -8.41 18.88 -21.94
C LEU A 31 -8.83 18.54 -23.37
N GLY A 32 -10.03 18.97 -23.81
CA GLY A 32 -10.49 18.77 -25.20
C GLY A 32 -10.77 17.31 -25.60
N TYR A 33 -10.77 16.37 -24.64
CA TYR A 33 -10.97 14.95 -24.91
C TYR A 33 -12.46 14.62 -25.08
N ARG A 34 -12.92 14.48 -26.33
CA ARG A 34 -14.27 13.96 -26.62
C ARG A 34 -14.34 12.48 -26.25
N GLY A 35 -15.31 12.10 -25.42
CA GLY A 35 -15.54 10.70 -25.06
C GLY A 35 -15.71 9.80 -26.29
N SER A 36 -15.13 8.61 -26.24
CA SER A 36 -15.23 7.64 -27.33
C SER A 36 -16.61 6.97 -27.33
N ASN A 37 -17.32 7.12 -28.45
CA ASN A 37 -18.46 6.26 -28.75
C ASN A 37 -17.93 4.96 -29.40
N ASP A 38 -18.59 3.83 -29.15
CA ASP A 38 -18.31 2.61 -29.91
C ASP A 38 -18.81 2.73 -31.36
N ARG A 39 -18.51 1.73 -32.20
CA ARG A 39 -18.93 1.72 -33.62
C ARG A 39 -20.46 1.72 -33.80
N SER A 40 -21.23 1.49 -32.73
CA SER A 40 -22.70 1.49 -32.72
C SER A 40 -23.30 2.80 -32.16
N GLY A 41 -22.47 3.78 -31.79
CA GLY A 41 -22.93 5.06 -31.24
C GLY A 41 -23.24 5.02 -29.75
N ARG A 42 -22.93 3.91 -29.05
CA ARG A 42 -23.11 3.80 -27.60
C ARG A 42 -21.95 4.46 -26.88
N LYS A 43 -22.25 5.24 -25.85
CA LYS A 43 -21.24 5.88 -25.00
C LYS A 43 -20.47 4.79 -24.25
N ILE A 44 -19.18 4.66 -24.53
CA ILE A 44 -18.31 3.74 -23.78
C ILE A 44 -18.11 4.34 -22.39
N SER A 45 -18.45 3.61 -21.34
CA SER A 45 -18.18 4.00 -19.96
C SER A 45 -17.14 3.07 -19.35
N ILE A 46 -15.96 3.61 -19.04
CA ILE A 46 -14.97 2.93 -18.21
C ILE A 46 -15.29 3.25 -16.74
N SER A 47 -15.52 2.22 -15.92
CA SER A 47 -15.95 2.35 -14.53
C SER A 47 -14.81 2.64 -13.55
N HIS A 48 -13.58 2.23 -13.90
CA HIS A 48 -12.39 2.44 -13.09
C HIS A 48 -11.18 2.64 -14.00
N ILE A 49 -10.43 3.73 -13.80
CA ILE A 49 -9.23 4.04 -14.56
C ILE A 49 -8.07 4.17 -13.58
N GLY A 50 -7.00 3.41 -13.82
CA GLY A 50 -5.77 3.51 -13.08
C GLY A 50 -4.54 3.55 -13.97
N PHE A 51 -3.40 3.90 -13.39
CA PHE A 51 -2.11 3.83 -14.06
C PHE A 51 -1.07 3.15 -13.18
N LEU A 52 -0.05 2.60 -13.82
CA LEU A 52 1.09 1.96 -13.16
C LEU A 52 2.37 2.72 -13.49
N THR A 53 3.25 2.88 -12.51
CA THR A 53 4.57 3.48 -12.70
C THR A 53 5.66 2.69 -11.98
N ALA A 54 6.85 2.64 -12.56
CA ALA A 54 8.04 2.08 -11.93
C ALA A 54 8.91 3.14 -11.24
N GLY A 55 8.58 4.42 -11.43
CA GLY A 55 9.31 5.56 -10.86
C GLY A 55 10.78 5.63 -11.23
N ASN A 56 11.10 5.41 -12.51
CA ASN A 56 12.47 5.41 -13.02
C ASN A 56 13.18 6.75 -12.76
N TYR A 57 14.49 6.70 -12.57
CA TYR A 57 15.34 7.86 -12.36
C TYR A 57 16.74 7.62 -12.95
N PRO A 58 17.52 8.68 -13.24
CA PRO A 58 18.94 8.57 -13.54
C PRO A 58 19.73 8.05 -12.33
N ASP A 59 20.79 7.27 -12.55
CA ASP A 59 21.59 6.66 -11.48
C ASP A 59 22.19 7.70 -10.51
N ASP A 60 22.51 8.89 -11.01
CA ASP A 60 23.11 10.00 -10.27
C ASP A 60 22.09 11.00 -9.70
N ASP A 61 20.80 10.85 -10.01
CA ASP A 61 19.73 11.74 -9.53
C ASP A 61 18.44 10.98 -9.13
N PRO A 62 18.51 10.07 -8.13
CA PRO A 62 17.35 9.32 -7.67
C PRO A 62 16.28 10.20 -7.03
N LEU A 63 16.67 11.29 -6.35
CA LEU A 63 15.73 12.18 -5.66
C LEU A 63 14.75 12.82 -6.65
N SER A 64 15.27 13.37 -7.76
CA SER A 64 14.43 14.04 -8.76
C SER A 64 13.39 13.10 -9.35
N GLY A 65 13.76 11.88 -9.75
CA GLY A 65 12.77 10.97 -10.34
C GLY A 65 11.77 10.41 -9.33
N LEU A 66 12.17 10.17 -8.07
CA LEU A 66 11.22 9.79 -7.02
C LEU A 66 10.21 10.92 -6.71
N GLU A 67 10.67 12.18 -6.63
CA GLU A 67 9.79 13.34 -6.47
C GLU A 67 8.87 13.56 -7.68
N GLN A 68 9.38 13.42 -8.90
CA GLN A 68 8.56 13.46 -10.11
C GLN A 68 7.49 12.36 -10.09
N THR A 69 7.81 11.18 -9.59
CA THR A 69 6.84 10.09 -9.48
C THR A 69 5.76 10.40 -8.44
N LEU A 70 6.12 11.00 -7.29
CA LEU A 70 5.14 11.48 -6.30
C LEU A 70 4.23 12.57 -6.89
N GLN A 71 4.80 13.48 -7.67
CA GLN A 71 4.03 14.51 -8.40
C GLN A 71 3.09 13.89 -9.43
N GLN A 72 3.52 12.84 -10.14
CA GLN A 72 2.67 12.10 -11.07
C GLN A 72 1.47 11.47 -10.36
N LEU A 73 1.66 10.90 -9.16
CA LEU A 73 0.57 10.36 -8.35
C LEU A 73 -0.44 11.43 -7.94
N GLN A 74 0.05 12.58 -7.47
CA GLN A 74 -0.79 13.72 -7.14
C GLN A 74 -1.55 14.25 -8.36
N TYR A 75 -0.86 14.44 -9.49
CA TYR A 75 -1.46 14.94 -10.71
C TYR A 75 -2.50 13.97 -11.28
N GLY A 76 -2.26 12.66 -11.20
CA GLY A 76 -3.24 11.63 -11.54
C GLY A 76 -4.51 11.74 -10.69
N GLU A 77 -4.38 12.01 -9.39
CA GLU A 77 -5.55 12.28 -8.53
C GLU A 77 -6.33 13.51 -8.99
N GLU A 78 -5.65 14.60 -9.31
CA GLU A 78 -6.23 15.87 -9.79
C GLU A 78 -6.97 15.70 -11.12
N LEU A 79 -6.46 14.85 -12.01
CA LEU A 79 -7.12 14.48 -13.27
C LEU A 79 -8.32 13.53 -13.08
N GLY A 80 -8.49 12.98 -11.88
CA GLY A 80 -9.62 12.11 -11.55
C GLY A 80 -9.38 10.62 -11.78
N PHE A 81 -8.12 10.15 -11.85
CA PHE A 81 -7.83 8.71 -11.86
C PHE A 81 -8.31 8.06 -10.56
N ASP A 82 -8.78 6.82 -10.66
CA ASP A 82 -9.33 6.07 -9.54
C ASP A 82 -8.23 5.36 -8.73
N SER A 83 -7.14 4.95 -9.37
CA SER A 83 -6.02 4.26 -8.71
C SER A 83 -4.65 4.54 -9.34
N ALA A 84 -3.60 4.55 -8.52
CA ALA A 84 -2.20 4.58 -8.95
C ALA A 84 -1.44 3.38 -8.36
N TRP A 85 -0.71 2.67 -9.20
CA TRP A 85 -0.01 1.44 -8.85
C TRP A 85 1.51 1.62 -9.02
N VAL A 86 2.29 1.11 -8.08
CA VAL A 86 3.76 1.21 -8.12
C VAL A 86 4.39 -0.16 -8.32
N ARG A 87 5.27 -0.26 -9.32
CA ARG A 87 6.07 -1.46 -9.57
C ARG A 87 7.35 -1.40 -8.75
N GLN A 88 7.58 -2.43 -7.95
CA GLN A 88 8.83 -2.61 -7.22
C GLN A 88 9.94 -3.14 -8.15
N ARG A 89 11.15 -2.60 -8.01
CA ARG A 89 12.36 -3.04 -8.72
C ARG A 89 13.48 -3.28 -7.73
N HIS A 90 14.22 -4.38 -7.89
CA HIS A 90 15.43 -4.63 -7.13
C HIS A 90 16.64 -4.50 -8.05
N LEU A 91 17.68 -3.82 -7.58
CA LEU A 91 18.97 -3.65 -8.30
C LEU A 91 18.86 -2.91 -9.64
N GLU A 92 17.77 -2.17 -9.87
CA GLU A 92 17.53 -1.39 -11.07
C GLU A 92 16.97 -0.02 -10.68
N PRO A 93 17.22 1.06 -11.46
CA PRO A 93 16.66 2.38 -11.17
C PRO A 93 15.13 2.36 -11.18
N GLY A 94 14.54 2.74 -10.06
CA GLY A 94 13.10 2.77 -9.85
C GLY A 94 12.71 2.62 -8.38
N ILE A 95 11.42 2.46 -8.13
CA ILE A 95 10.90 2.29 -6.77
C ILE A 95 11.38 0.95 -6.20
N SER A 96 12.27 1.01 -5.20
CA SER A 96 12.86 -0.18 -4.58
C SER A 96 12.02 -0.78 -3.46
N SER A 97 11.28 0.06 -2.73
CA SER A 97 10.36 -0.34 -1.67
C SER A 97 8.98 0.24 -1.94
N GLY A 98 8.01 -0.64 -2.23
CA GLY A 98 6.63 -0.24 -2.42
C GLY A 98 6.02 0.39 -1.17
N SER A 99 6.28 -0.17 0.02
CA SER A 99 5.75 0.35 1.29
C SER A 99 6.27 1.74 1.62
N ALA A 100 7.60 1.96 1.53
CA ALA A 100 8.20 3.26 1.82
C ALA A 100 7.73 4.35 0.85
N PHE A 101 7.72 4.06 -0.45
CA PHE A 101 7.27 5.02 -1.45
C PHE A 101 5.78 5.36 -1.30
N LEU A 102 4.93 4.33 -1.10
CA LEU A 102 3.50 4.56 -0.91
C LEU A 102 3.20 5.31 0.39
N ALA A 103 3.98 5.11 1.47
CA ALA A 103 3.90 5.91 2.68
C ALA A 103 4.04 7.41 2.37
N ALA A 104 5.03 7.80 1.56
CA ALA A 104 5.19 9.18 1.11
C ALA A 104 4.03 9.64 0.21
N ALA A 105 3.57 8.78 -0.71
CA ALA A 105 2.44 9.08 -1.59
C ALA A 105 1.13 9.33 -0.82
N THR A 106 0.93 8.71 0.35
CA THR A 106 -0.24 8.96 1.20
C THR A 106 -0.35 10.43 1.64
N GLN A 107 0.78 11.15 1.71
CA GLN A 107 0.82 12.55 2.12
C GLN A 107 0.63 13.53 0.95
N ARG A 108 0.71 13.04 -0.29
CA ARG A 108 0.54 13.83 -1.52
C ARG A 108 -0.86 13.69 -2.12
N THR A 109 -1.64 12.73 -1.63
CA THR A 109 -2.94 12.33 -2.19
C THR A 109 -3.97 12.14 -1.09
N SER A 110 -5.24 12.28 -1.43
CA SER A 110 -6.36 12.27 -0.47
C SER A 110 -7.50 11.31 -0.82
N ARG A 111 -7.61 10.90 -2.07
CA ARG A 111 -8.74 10.14 -2.64
C ARG A 111 -8.29 8.93 -3.45
N ILE A 112 -7.29 9.07 -4.30
CA ILE A 112 -6.86 8.03 -5.25
C ILE A 112 -6.47 6.76 -4.49
N GLN A 113 -6.88 5.60 -5.00
CA GLN A 113 -6.44 4.33 -4.44
C GLN A 113 -4.95 4.14 -4.73
N LEU A 114 -4.20 3.65 -3.76
CA LEU A 114 -2.75 3.44 -3.86
C LEU A 114 -2.49 1.94 -3.85
N GLY A 115 -1.72 1.45 -4.82
CA GLY A 115 -1.51 0.02 -5.00
C GLY A 115 -0.07 -0.39 -5.26
N THR A 116 0.30 -1.59 -4.85
CA THR A 116 1.59 -2.23 -5.23
C THR A 116 1.39 -3.10 -6.48
N ALA A 117 2.41 -3.32 -7.31
CA ALA A 117 2.30 -4.13 -8.53
C ALA A 117 3.65 -4.72 -8.99
N VAL A 118 4.23 -5.71 -8.32
CA VAL A 118 3.80 -6.42 -7.11
C VAL A 118 4.93 -6.37 -6.07
N ILE A 119 4.62 -6.61 -4.80
CA ILE A 119 5.67 -6.89 -3.81
C ILE A 119 6.02 -8.38 -3.89
N SER A 120 7.30 -8.68 -4.18
CA SER A 120 7.79 -10.06 -4.16
C SER A 120 7.98 -10.50 -2.72
N ILE A 121 7.01 -11.25 -2.18
CA ILE A 121 6.99 -11.62 -0.76
C ILE A 121 8.17 -12.50 -0.37
N GLY A 122 8.83 -13.12 -1.37
CA GLY A 122 10.02 -13.90 -1.14
C GLY A 122 11.14 -13.09 -0.49
N TYR A 123 11.27 -11.78 -0.76
CA TYR A 123 12.27 -10.93 -0.10
C TYR A 123 11.85 -10.39 1.27
N GLU A 124 10.59 -10.60 1.65
CA GLU A 124 9.98 -9.88 2.76
C GLU A 124 9.75 -10.80 3.96
N SER A 125 9.88 -10.28 5.18
CA SER A 125 9.33 -10.94 6.36
C SER A 125 7.80 -10.73 6.39
N PRO A 126 6.97 -11.80 6.35
CA PRO A 126 5.51 -11.66 6.27
C PRO A 126 4.91 -10.81 7.39
N TYR A 127 5.47 -10.89 8.60
CA TYR A 127 4.98 -10.12 9.74
C TYR A 127 5.39 -8.65 9.65
N ARG A 128 6.66 -8.36 9.34
CA ARG A 128 7.17 -6.99 9.22
C ARG A 128 6.54 -6.24 8.05
N LEU A 129 6.38 -6.91 6.90
CA LEU A 129 5.68 -6.34 5.75
C LEU A 129 4.23 -5.99 6.09
N ALA A 130 3.54 -6.83 6.85
CA ALA A 130 2.18 -6.56 7.28
C ALA A 130 2.10 -5.34 8.22
N GLU A 131 3.07 -5.13 9.12
CA GLU A 131 3.15 -3.90 9.94
C GLU A 131 3.38 -2.64 9.10
N ASP A 132 4.30 -2.72 8.13
CA ASP A 132 4.62 -1.60 7.24
C ASP A 132 3.38 -1.21 6.41
N LEU A 133 2.72 -2.18 5.79
CA LEU A 133 1.54 -1.93 4.95
C LEU A 133 0.31 -1.54 5.78
N ALA A 134 0.15 -2.05 7.00
CA ALA A 134 -0.90 -1.58 7.91
C ALA A 134 -0.69 -0.12 8.29
N THR A 135 0.56 0.30 8.51
CA THR A 135 0.91 1.72 8.74
C THR A 135 0.54 2.58 7.54
N VAL A 136 0.90 2.15 6.33
CA VAL A 136 0.55 2.85 5.09
C VAL A 136 -0.96 2.94 4.91
N ASP A 137 -1.71 1.86 5.16
CA ASP A 137 -3.16 1.86 5.03
C ASP A 137 -3.82 2.87 5.98
N VAL A 138 -3.42 2.90 7.25
CA VAL A 138 -3.92 3.86 8.23
C VAL A 138 -3.60 5.30 7.82
N LEU A 139 -2.37 5.58 7.39
CA LEU A 139 -1.97 6.90 6.87
C LEU A 139 -2.77 7.30 5.63
N SER A 140 -3.05 6.34 4.76
CA SER A 140 -3.86 6.54 3.56
C SER A 140 -5.35 6.70 3.85
N ARG A 141 -5.81 6.37 5.07
CA ARG A 141 -7.23 6.27 5.46
C ARG A 141 -7.98 5.20 4.67
N GLY A 142 -7.39 4.01 4.56
CA GLY A 142 -8.03 2.84 3.93
C GLY A 142 -7.99 2.82 2.41
N ARG A 143 -7.02 3.51 1.77
CA ARG A 143 -6.88 3.58 0.30
C ARG A 143 -5.83 2.61 -0.24
N LEU A 144 -5.18 1.81 0.61
CA LEU A 144 -4.12 0.90 0.19
C LEU A 144 -4.70 -0.40 -0.37
N ASN A 145 -4.17 -0.82 -1.51
CA ASN A 145 -4.40 -2.10 -2.17
C ASN A 145 -3.07 -2.84 -2.27
N ILE A 146 -3.01 -4.07 -1.79
CA ILE A 146 -1.77 -4.82 -1.67
C ILE A 146 -1.76 -5.93 -2.71
N VAL A 147 -0.87 -5.86 -3.69
CA VAL A 147 -0.57 -6.99 -4.58
C VAL A 147 0.76 -7.61 -4.17
N VAL A 148 0.74 -8.90 -3.85
CA VAL A 148 1.91 -9.72 -3.55
C VAL A 148 2.07 -10.86 -4.54
N SER A 149 3.29 -11.38 -4.70
CA SER A 149 3.56 -12.61 -5.45
C SER A 149 4.42 -13.57 -4.63
N ALA A 150 4.23 -14.87 -4.82
CA ALA A 150 5.07 -15.92 -4.27
C ALA A 150 6.13 -16.38 -5.27
N GLY A 151 7.14 -17.10 -4.79
CA GLY A 151 8.21 -17.67 -5.58
C GLY A 151 9.59 -17.16 -5.18
N ARG A 152 10.60 -17.80 -5.78
CA ARG A 152 12.01 -17.44 -5.58
C ARG A 152 12.21 -15.98 -6.02
N PRO A 153 12.82 -15.12 -5.18
CA PRO A 153 13.00 -13.71 -5.50
C PRO A 153 13.90 -13.49 -6.73
N LEU A 154 13.63 -12.43 -7.49
CA LEU A 154 14.48 -12.02 -8.62
C LEU A 154 15.87 -11.61 -8.13
N HIS A 155 16.94 -12.13 -8.74
CA HIS A 155 18.33 -11.92 -8.32
C HIS A 155 18.74 -12.57 -7.00
N ALA A 156 17.97 -13.56 -6.52
CA ALA A 156 18.30 -14.23 -5.25
C ALA A 156 19.71 -14.84 -5.24
N ASP A 157 20.20 -15.36 -6.38
CA ASP A 157 21.58 -15.86 -6.49
C ASP A 157 22.66 -14.82 -6.18
N LEU A 158 22.36 -13.53 -6.34
CA LEU A 158 23.30 -12.44 -6.09
C LEU A 158 23.20 -11.88 -4.67
N ILE A 159 21.97 -11.71 -4.15
CA ILE A 159 21.75 -10.94 -2.92
C ILE A 159 21.10 -11.73 -1.79
N ALA A 160 20.60 -12.95 -2.00
CA ALA A 160 19.85 -13.65 -0.96
C ALA A 160 20.70 -13.99 0.27
N SER A 161 22.00 -14.26 0.12
CA SER A 161 22.89 -14.43 1.28
C SER A 161 23.00 -13.16 2.14
N LEU A 162 22.84 -11.97 1.54
CA LEU A 162 22.81 -10.69 2.25
C LEU A 162 21.44 -10.42 2.89
N VAL A 163 20.36 -10.94 2.29
CA VAL A 163 18.99 -10.76 2.79
C VAL A 163 18.64 -11.75 3.90
N PHE A 164 19.16 -12.97 3.83
CA PHE A 164 18.83 -14.07 4.76
C PHE A 164 20.03 -14.52 5.62
N ASP A 165 21.04 -13.65 5.78
CA ASP A 165 22.18 -13.86 6.68
C ASP A 165 22.96 -15.18 6.44
N GLY A 166 23.08 -15.62 5.18
CA GLY A 166 23.81 -16.84 4.81
C GLY A 166 22.98 -17.83 3.99
N ASP A 167 22.62 -18.99 4.58
CA ASP A 167 21.89 -20.05 3.87
C ASP A 167 20.43 -19.68 3.64
N TRP A 168 20.18 -19.14 2.46
CA TRP A 168 18.87 -18.71 2.03
C TRP A 168 18.05 -19.84 1.37
N THR A 169 18.68 -20.94 0.99
CA THR A 169 18.03 -21.99 0.18
C THR A 169 16.98 -22.78 0.97
N GLY A 170 17.11 -22.81 2.30
CA GLY A 170 16.12 -23.37 3.21
C GLY A 170 14.90 -22.49 3.48
N ASN A 171 14.84 -21.26 2.94
CA ASN A 171 13.71 -20.37 3.18
C ASN A 171 12.47 -20.79 2.39
N ASP A 172 11.29 -20.65 3.02
CA ASP A 172 10.02 -20.85 2.36
C ASP A 172 9.72 -19.68 1.39
N PHE A 173 9.67 -20.01 0.10
CA PHE A 173 9.27 -19.14 -0.99
C PHE A 173 7.95 -19.57 -1.65
N SER A 174 7.20 -20.48 -1.02
CA SER A 174 5.92 -20.98 -1.51
C SER A 174 4.78 -19.99 -1.28
N HIS A 175 3.58 -20.36 -1.72
CA HIS A 175 2.37 -19.58 -1.48
C HIS A 175 1.96 -19.54 0.00
N ASP A 176 2.45 -20.45 0.86
CA ASP A 176 2.17 -20.42 2.29
C ASP A 176 2.70 -19.14 2.95
N ARG A 177 3.76 -18.55 2.38
CA ARG A 177 4.25 -17.23 2.79
C ARG A 177 3.22 -16.12 2.57
N VAL A 178 2.44 -16.19 1.48
CA VAL A 178 1.34 -15.25 1.20
C VAL A 178 0.21 -15.44 2.20
N LEU A 179 -0.14 -16.69 2.52
CA LEU A 179 -1.17 -17.00 3.50
C LEU A 179 -0.79 -16.50 4.90
N ARG A 180 0.46 -16.70 5.32
CA ARG A 180 0.97 -16.16 6.60
C ARG A 180 0.93 -14.64 6.64
N PHE A 181 1.28 -13.97 5.55
CA PHE A 181 1.15 -12.52 5.44
C PHE A 181 -0.30 -12.04 5.57
N ALA A 182 -1.22 -12.67 4.84
CA ALA A 182 -2.64 -12.32 4.92
C ALA A 182 -3.22 -12.59 6.32
N ASP A 183 -2.82 -13.67 6.97
CA ASP A 183 -3.28 -14.04 8.30
C ASP A 183 -2.85 -13.01 9.37
N ASN A 184 -1.62 -12.49 9.28
CA ASN A 184 -1.14 -11.42 10.15
C ASN A 184 -2.02 -10.15 10.10
N LEU A 185 -2.68 -9.90 8.97
CA LEU A 185 -3.57 -8.74 8.80
C LEU A 185 -4.97 -8.92 9.41
N ARG A 186 -5.33 -10.13 9.88
CA ARG A 186 -6.63 -10.38 10.56
C ARG A 186 -6.78 -9.60 11.86
N GLY A 187 -5.67 -9.27 12.52
CA GLY A 187 -5.66 -8.60 13.83
C GLY A 187 -5.92 -9.53 15.01
N THR A 188 -5.75 -10.83 14.83
CA THR A 188 -5.76 -11.82 15.91
C THR A 188 -4.69 -11.47 16.95
N HIS A 189 -5.00 -11.66 18.22
CA HIS A 189 -4.02 -11.48 19.28
C HIS A 189 -3.01 -12.62 19.28
N LEU A 190 -1.75 -12.29 19.55
CA LEU A 190 -0.65 -13.24 19.60
C LEU A 190 -0.58 -13.90 20.98
N GLY A 191 -0.34 -15.21 20.99
CA GLY A 191 -0.31 -16.01 22.22
C GLY A 191 -1.70 -16.24 22.82
N ASP A 192 -1.71 -16.78 24.03
CA ASP A 192 -2.93 -17.10 24.77
C ASP A 192 -3.55 -15.85 25.44
N GLU A 193 -4.60 -16.05 26.23
CA GLU A 193 -5.27 -14.97 26.97
C GLU A 193 -4.39 -14.35 28.07
N GLN A 194 -3.33 -15.05 28.48
CA GLN A 194 -2.39 -14.62 29.51
C GLN A 194 -1.14 -13.94 28.93
N THR A 195 -1.05 -13.86 27.59
CA THR A 195 0.09 -13.25 26.92
C THR A 195 -0.08 -11.73 26.88
N PHE A 196 0.86 -11.02 27.53
CA PHE A 196 0.91 -9.57 27.59
C PHE A 196 2.31 -9.03 27.35
N ILE A 197 2.40 -7.91 26.61
CA ILE A 197 3.62 -7.11 26.49
C ILE A 197 3.58 -6.00 27.54
N LYS A 198 4.67 -5.84 28.30
CA LYS A 198 4.85 -4.72 29.23
C LYS A 198 5.21 -3.46 28.45
N THR A 199 4.44 -2.39 28.65
CA THR A 199 4.73 -1.07 28.06
C THR A 199 4.71 0.01 29.14
N PRO A 200 5.27 1.20 28.88
CA PRO A 200 5.20 2.33 29.81
C PRO A 200 3.78 2.76 30.20
N VAL A 201 2.78 2.46 29.37
CA VAL A 201 1.36 2.82 29.60
C VAL A 201 0.52 1.67 30.17
N GLY A 202 1.16 0.54 30.51
CA GLY A 202 0.50 -0.65 31.07
C GLY A 202 0.67 -1.91 30.20
N PRO A 203 0.25 -3.08 30.71
CA PRO A 203 0.26 -4.31 29.93
C PRO A 203 -0.74 -4.24 28.78
N ILE A 204 -0.34 -4.67 27.59
CA ILE A 204 -1.20 -4.77 26.42
C ILE A 204 -1.21 -6.19 25.88
N ARG A 205 -2.35 -6.65 25.36
CA ARG A 205 -2.39 -7.90 24.60
C ARG A 205 -1.74 -7.67 23.24
N PRO A 206 -0.74 -8.48 22.85
CA PRO A 206 -0.05 -8.27 21.59
C PRO A 206 -0.93 -8.67 20.42
N ARG A 207 -0.82 -7.91 19.34
CA ARG A 207 -1.30 -8.20 17.99
C ARG A 207 -0.46 -7.37 17.02
N LEU A 208 -0.61 -7.60 15.72
CA LEU A 208 -0.01 -6.73 14.72
C LEU A 208 -0.48 -5.27 14.91
N GLN A 209 0.47 -4.33 14.88
CA GLN A 209 0.20 -2.90 15.05
C GLN A 209 0.82 -2.08 13.89
N PRO A 210 0.14 -1.02 13.43
CA PRO A 210 -1.22 -0.64 13.80
C PRO A 210 -2.24 -1.65 13.25
N TYR A 211 -3.36 -1.83 13.93
CA TYR A 211 -4.45 -2.64 13.38
C TYR A 211 -5.22 -1.86 12.32
N ALA A 212 -5.00 -2.21 11.05
CA ALA A 212 -5.68 -1.63 9.90
C ALA A 212 -6.95 -2.41 9.54
N THR A 213 -8.10 -1.92 10.00
CA THR A 213 -9.40 -2.58 9.78
C THR A 213 -9.74 -2.68 8.29
N GLY A 214 -10.06 -3.89 7.82
CA GLY A 214 -10.46 -4.17 6.44
C GLY A 214 -9.31 -4.18 5.42
N LEU A 215 -8.05 -4.05 5.86
CA LEU A 215 -6.90 -4.15 4.94
C LEU A 215 -6.77 -5.55 4.34
N ILE A 216 -7.13 -6.59 5.11
CA ILE A 216 -7.12 -7.98 4.62
C ILE A 216 -8.03 -8.19 3.41
N ASP A 217 -9.10 -7.39 3.27
CA ASP A 217 -10.06 -7.48 2.18
C ASP A 217 -9.54 -6.83 0.88
N ARG A 218 -8.37 -6.19 0.93
CA ARG A 218 -7.74 -5.47 -0.19
C ARG A 218 -6.39 -6.08 -0.60
N ILE A 219 -6.27 -7.40 -0.42
CA ILE A 219 -5.12 -8.19 -0.86
C ILE A 219 -5.43 -8.83 -2.22
N TRP A 220 -4.46 -8.73 -3.11
CA TRP A 220 -4.47 -9.25 -4.46
C TRP A 220 -3.22 -10.12 -4.66
N TYR A 221 -3.30 -11.07 -5.59
CA TYR A 221 -2.17 -11.93 -5.92
C TYR A 221 -1.71 -11.73 -7.35
N GLY A 222 -0.40 -11.52 -7.53
CA GLY A 222 0.24 -11.41 -8.84
C GLY A 222 0.66 -12.77 -9.40
N GLY A 223 -0.20 -13.37 -10.22
CA GLY A 223 0.11 -14.60 -10.93
C GLY A 223 0.90 -14.37 -12.23
N GLY A 224 2.02 -15.08 -12.40
CA GLY A 224 2.84 -15.04 -13.62
C GLY A 224 3.06 -16.40 -14.28
N SER A 225 2.48 -17.48 -13.74
CA SER A 225 2.66 -18.85 -14.24
C SER A 225 1.36 -19.67 -14.13
N GLN A 226 1.27 -20.75 -14.91
CA GLN A 226 0.14 -21.68 -14.84
C GLN A 226 -0.05 -22.24 -13.41
N ARG A 227 1.04 -22.67 -12.75
CA ARG A 227 1.02 -23.11 -11.35
C ARG A 227 0.41 -22.06 -10.42
N SER A 228 0.73 -20.79 -10.64
CA SER A 228 0.18 -19.71 -9.83
C SER A 228 -1.30 -19.43 -10.11
N ALA A 229 -1.77 -19.67 -11.34
CA ALA A 229 -3.18 -19.56 -11.71
C ALA A 229 -4.01 -20.70 -11.10
N GLU A 230 -3.48 -21.94 -11.12
CA GLU A 230 -4.10 -23.10 -10.48
C GLU A 230 -4.25 -22.90 -8.96
N TRP A 231 -3.20 -22.39 -8.29
CA TRP A 231 -3.26 -22.05 -6.87
C TRP A 231 -4.30 -20.96 -6.55
N GLN A 232 -4.37 -19.92 -7.38
CA GLN A 232 -5.39 -18.87 -7.23
C GLN A 232 -6.81 -19.43 -7.35
N ALA A 233 -7.07 -20.29 -8.33
CA ALA A 233 -8.38 -20.90 -8.53
C ALA A 233 -8.81 -21.74 -7.32
N ALA A 234 -7.89 -22.51 -6.74
CA ALA A 234 -8.14 -23.31 -5.53
C ALA A 234 -8.35 -22.45 -4.27
N THR A 235 -7.60 -21.36 -4.13
CA THR A 235 -7.69 -20.48 -2.94
C THR A 235 -8.93 -19.58 -2.98
N ALA A 236 -9.30 -19.07 -4.16
CA ALA A 236 -10.48 -18.21 -4.34
C ALA A 236 -11.81 -18.94 -4.08
N SER A 237 -11.83 -20.28 -4.17
CA SER A 237 -13.01 -21.10 -3.90
C SER A 237 -13.20 -21.45 -2.42
N THR A 238 -12.32 -20.95 -1.54
CA THR A 238 -12.34 -21.24 -0.08
C THR A 238 -12.67 -19.99 0.77
N CYS A 239 -12.95 -18.84 0.16
CA CYS A 239 -13.40 -17.61 0.84
C CYS A 239 -14.92 -17.41 0.74
#